data_AF-A0A1S8WT11-F1
#
_entry.id   AF-A0A1S8WT11-F1
#
_cell.length_a   1.000
_cell.length_b   1.000
_cell.length_c   1.000
_cell.angle_alpha   90.00
_cell.angle_beta   90.00
_cell.angle_gamma   90.00
#
_symmetry.space_group_name_H-M   'P 1'
#
loop_
_entity.id
_entity.type
_entity.pdbx_description
1 polymer ?
#
loop_
_entity_poly.entity_id
_entity_poly.type
_entity_poly.pdbx_seq_one_letter_code
_entity_poly.pdbx_strand_id
1 'polypeptide(L)'
;MRNHMHRNGLNALHLASKEGHVEVVRELLSRGADPNRATKKGNTALHIASLAGQFEVVKMLLDAGASVNTQAQWTMMMSFQDMSLKRQIEN
;
A
#
# COMPACT_ATOMS: atom_id res chain seq x y z
N MET A 1 21.33 14.93 7.51
CA MET A 1 20.84 14.57 6.16
C MET A 1 19.32 14.64 6.20
N ARG A 2 18.72 15.68 5.58
CA ARG A 2 17.28 15.94 5.65
C ARG A 2 16.56 14.97 4.72
N ASN A 3 15.94 13.94 5.27
CA ASN A 3 14.98 13.10 4.55
C ASN A 3 13.79 14.00 4.15
N HIS A 4 13.74 14.40 2.88
CA HIS A 4 12.61 15.08 2.27
C HIS A 4 11.39 14.13 2.32
N MET A 5 10.67 14.17 3.44
CA MET A 5 9.36 13.56 3.61
C MET A 5 8.41 14.22 2.62
N HIS A 6 8.29 13.64 1.43
CA HIS A 6 7.30 14.04 0.44
C HIS A 6 5.91 13.82 1.05
N ARG A 7 5.33 14.94 1.53
CA ARG A 7 3.97 15.36 1.90
C ARG A 7 2.74 14.41 1.87
N ASN A 8 2.85 13.15 1.48
CA ASN A 8 1.75 12.20 1.27
C ASN A 8 1.54 11.17 2.38
N GLY A 9 2.31 11.25 3.48
CA GLY A 9 2.26 10.22 4.54
C GLY A 9 2.84 8.87 4.12
N LEU A 10 3.72 8.87 3.12
CA LEU A 10 4.49 7.71 2.71
C LEU A 10 5.54 7.40 3.78
N ASN A 11 5.55 6.17 4.25
CA ASN A 11 6.58 5.65 5.17
C ASN A 11 7.66 4.88 4.37
N ALA A 12 8.69 4.40 5.06
CA ALA A 12 9.75 3.62 4.43
C ALA A 12 9.22 2.36 3.72
N LEU A 13 8.21 1.69 4.28
CA LEU A 13 7.61 0.47 3.71
C LEU A 13 6.90 0.75 2.37
N HIS A 14 6.21 1.88 2.25
CA HIS A 14 5.59 2.34 1.01
C HIS A 14 6.61 2.60 -0.11
N LEU A 15 7.73 3.26 0.24
CA LEU A 15 8.80 3.53 -0.71
C LEU A 15 9.47 2.23 -1.15
N ALA A 16 9.84 1.36 -0.21
CA ALA A 16 10.42 0.05 -0.52
C ALA A 16 9.48 -0.80 -1.38
N SER A 17 8.17 -0.71 -1.13
CA SER A 17 7.14 -1.43 -1.90
C SER A 17 6.97 -0.90 -3.32
N LYS A 18 7.07 0.43 -3.51
CA LYS A 18 7.04 1.06 -4.84
C LYS A 18 8.22 0.63 -5.70
N GLU A 19 9.41 0.64 -5.10
CA GLU A 19 10.66 0.35 -5.81
C GLU A 19 10.93 -1.16 -5.93
N GLY A 20 10.12 -2.02 -5.30
CA GLY A 20 10.31 -3.47 -5.37
C GLY A 20 11.46 -4.01 -4.51
N HIS A 21 11.88 -3.26 -3.48
CA HIS A 21 13.01 -3.62 -2.63
C HIS A 21 12.60 -4.65 -1.57
N VAL A 22 12.52 -5.91 -1.99
CA VAL A 22 12.08 -7.06 -1.17
C VAL A 22 12.87 -7.19 0.14
N GLU A 23 14.20 -7.06 0.10
CA GLU A 23 15.04 -7.15 1.31
C GLU A 23 14.74 -6.03 2.31
N VAL A 24 14.51 -4.82 1.82
CA VAL A 24 14.17 -3.65 2.65
C VAL A 24 12.78 -3.84 3.26
N VAL A 25 11.82 -4.36 2.50
CA VAL A 25 10.48 -4.69 3.00
C VAL A 25 10.57 -5.73 4.12
N ARG A 26 11.34 -6.80 3.94
CA ARG A 26 11.57 -7.84 4.95
C ARG A 26 12.16 -7.25 6.23
N GLU A 27 13.21 -6.44 6.10
CA GLU A 27 13.89 -5.84 7.25
C GLU A 27 12.95 -4.90 8.02
N LEU A 28 12.13 -4.11 7.30
CA LEU A 28 11.14 -3.23 7.92
C LEU A 28 10.08 -4.03 8.68
N LEU A 29 9.55 -5.10 8.08
CA LEU A 29 8.59 -5.99 8.74
C LEU A 29 9.18 -6.66 9.98
N SER A 30 10.43 -7.12 9.89
CA SER A 30 11.19 -7.70 11.00
C SER A 30 11.37 -6.72 12.17
N ARG A 31 11.55 -5.42 11.86
CA ARG A 31 11.60 -4.32 12.84
C ARG A 31 10.24 -3.94 13.43
N GLY A 32 9.17 -4.66 13.09
CA GLY A 32 7.82 -4.38 13.57
C GLY A 32 7.11 -3.27 12.79
N ALA A 33 7.48 -3.01 11.53
CA ALA A 33 6.72 -2.10 10.69
C ALA A 33 5.31 -2.66 10.44
N ASP A 34 4.30 -1.81 10.63
CA ASP A 34 2.91 -2.15 10.37
C ASP A 34 2.64 -2.20 8.84
N PRO A 35 2.35 -3.38 8.26
CA PRO A 35 2.06 -3.51 6.83
C PRO A 35 0.70 -2.92 6.44
N ASN A 36 -0.19 -2.70 7.40
CA ASN A 36 -1.53 -2.16 7.19
C ASN A 36 -1.58 -0.63 7.28
N ARG A 37 -0.44 0.00 7.58
CA ARG A 37 -0.33 1.45 7.66
C ARG A 37 -0.74 2.08 6.33
N ALA A 38 -1.84 2.81 6.33
CA ALA A 38 -2.29 3.58 5.18
C ALA A 38 -1.57 4.95 5.11
N THR A 39 -1.32 5.40 3.89
CA THR A 39 -0.94 6.79 3.57
C THR A 39 -2.10 7.76 3.80
N LYS A 40 -1.86 9.06 3.65
CA LYS A 40 -2.93 10.08 3.69
C LYS A 40 -4.01 9.88 2.63
N LYS A 41 -3.74 9.08 1.58
CA LYS A 41 -4.69 8.76 0.51
C LYS A 41 -5.44 7.44 0.76
N GLY A 42 -5.23 6.77 1.90
CA GLY A 42 -5.81 5.45 2.18
C GLY A 42 -5.07 4.28 1.55
N ASN A 43 -4.03 4.54 0.74
CA ASN A 43 -3.23 3.48 0.11
C ASN A 43 -2.26 2.88 1.13
N THR A 44 -2.24 1.55 1.24
CA THR A 44 -1.26 0.79 2.05
C THR A 44 -0.03 0.40 1.23
N ALA A 45 0.98 -0.17 1.87
CA ALA A 45 2.18 -0.70 1.19
C ALA A 45 1.80 -1.72 0.09
N LEU A 46 0.80 -2.57 0.36
CA LEU A 46 0.26 -3.53 -0.59
C LEU A 46 -0.32 -2.85 -1.84
N HIS A 47 -1.10 -1.76 -1.67
CA HIS A 47 -1.64 -1.01 -2.80
C HIS A 47 -0.53 -0.51 -3.72
N ILE A 48 0.53 0.03 -3.12
CA ILE A 48 1.63 0.62 -3.89
C ILE A 48 2.44 -0.48 -4.60
N ALA A 49 2.72 -1.60 -3.93
CA ALA A 49 3.39 -2.74 -4.55
C ALA A 49 2.60 -3.28 -5.74
N SER A 50 1.28 -3.43 -5.59
CA SER A 50 0.39 -3.90 -6.66
C SER A 50 0.29 -2.90 -7.83
N LEU A 51 0.15 -1.60 -7.55
CA LEU A 51 0.14 -0.55 -8.59
C LEU A 51 1.48 -0.48 -9.35
N ALA A 52 2.59 -0.78 -8.67
CA ALA A 52 3.91 -0.83 -9.27
C ALA A 52 4.22 -2.19 -9.95
N GLY A 53 3.33 -3.18 -9.86
CA GLY A 53 3.53 -4.51 -10.43
C GLY A 53 4.57 -5.38 -9.69
N GLN A 54 4.85 -5.08 -8.43
CA GLN A 54 5.89 -5.74 -7.64
C GLN A 54 5.37 -7.00 -6.94
N PHE A 55 5.13 -8.06 -7.71
CA PHE A 55 4.52 -9.31 -7.24
C PHE A 55 5.24 -9.95 -6.03
N GLU A 56 6.57 -9.93 -6.03
CA GLU A 56 7.37 -10.52 -4.94
C GLU A 56 7.15 -9.79 -3.61
N VAL A 57 7.06 -8.46 -3.65
CA VAL A 57 6.75 -7.63 -2.49
C VAL A 57 5.31 -7.85 -2.02
N VAL A 58 4.36 -7.93 -2.95
CA VAL A 58 2.96 -8.22 -2.63
C VAL A 58 2.85 -9.53 -1.85
N LYS A 59 3.49 -10.59 -2.35
CA LYS A 59 3.51 -11.89 -1.68
C LYS A 59 4.11 -11.81 -0.28
N MET A 60 5.25 -11.14 -0.13
CA MET A 60 5.89 -10.95 1.17
C MET A 60 5.01 -10.19 2.17
N LEU A 61 4.32 -9.14 1.73
CA LEU A 61 3.40 -8.39 2.58
C LEU A 61 2.21 -9.26 3.01
N LEU A 62 1.65 -10.07 2.10
CA LEU A 62 0.59 -11.03 2.41
C LEU A 62 1.05 -12.09 3.43
N ASP A 63 2.25 -12.65 3.25
CA ASP A 63 2.84 -13.61 4.18
C ASP A 63 3.08 -12.99 5.57
N ALA A 64 3.36 -11.68 5.62
CA ALA A 64 3.50 -10.91 6.85
C ALA A 64 2.17 -10.52 7.52
N GLY A 65 1.03 -11.00 7.00
CA GLY A 65 -0.29 -10.69 7.55
C GLY A 65 -0.83 -9.31 7.16
N ALA A 66 -0.36 -8.73 6.05
CA ALA A 66 -0.99 -7.55 5.49
C ALA A 66 -2.45 -7.86 5.18
N SER A 67 -3.37 -7.16 5.84
CA SER A 67 -4.79 -7.22 5.54
C SER A 67 -5.01 -6.66 4.15
N VAL A 68 -5.47 -7.54 3.27
CA VAL A 68 -6.09 -7.15 2.00
C VAL A 68 -7.45 -6.56 2.36
N ASN A 69 -7.44 -5.35 2.92
CA ASN A 69 -8.70 -4.67 3.20
C ASN A 69 -9.49 -4.65 1.88
N THR A 70 -10.74 -5.11 1.89
CA THR A 70 -11.59 -5.31 0.69
C THR A 70 -11.76 -4.04 -0.14
N GLN A 71 -11.51 -2.87 0.46
CA GLN A 71 -11.39 -1.61 -0.25
C GLN A 71 -10.23 -1.58 -1.25
N ALA A 72 -9.16 -2.37 -1.05
CA ALA A 72 -8.07 -2.58 -2.01
C ALA A 72 -8.53 -3.37 -3.22
N GLN A 73 -9.33 -4.41 -3.03
CA GLN A 73 -9.90 -5.20 -4.12
C GLN A 73 -10.89 -4.35 -4.92
N TRP A 74 -11.79 -3.64 -4.22
CA TRP A 74 -12.69 -2.66 -4.83
C TRP A 74 -11.91 -1.56 -5.55
N THR A 75 -10.88 -0.96 -4.95
CA THR A 75 -10.15 0.18 -5.53
C THR A 75 -9.24 -0.25 -6.68
N MET A 76 -8.59 -1.42 -6.61
CA MET A 76 -7.85 -2.03 -7.71
C MET A 76 -8.77 -2.39 -8.87
N MET A 77 -10.00 -2.83 -8.59
CA MET A 77 -10.99 -3.19 -9.61
C MET A 77 -11.72 -1.95 -10.18
N MET A 78 -11.91 -0.90 -9.37
CA MET A 78 -12.68 0.30 -9.74
C MET A 78 -11.82 1.47 -10.22
N SER A 79 -10.48 1.36 -10.17
CA SER A 79 -9.60 2.34 -10.82
C SER A 79 -9.69 2.34 -12.35
N PHE A 80 -10.46 1.43 -12.97
CA PHE A 80 -10.70 1.45 -14.42
C PHE A 80 -12.00 2.13 -14.86
N GLN A 81 -13.02 2.24 -14.01
CA GLN A 81 -14.26 2.95 -14.35
C GLN A 81 -15.06 3.26 -13.08
N ASP A 82 -15.35 4.54 -12.88
CA ASP A 82 -16.42 5.08 -12.02
C ASP A 82 -16.15 5.27 -10.51
N MET A 83 -15.65 6.47 -10.15
CA MET A 83 -15.70 7.04 -8.79
C MET A 83 -16.94 7.94 -8.56
N SER A 84 -18.05 7.72 -9.27
CA SER A 84 -19.28 8.53 -9.12
C SER A 84 -20.31 7.89 -8.19
N LEU A 85 -20.24 6.57 -7.91
CA LEU A 85 -21.31 5.87 -7.17
C LEU A 85 -21.18 5.85 -5.65
N LYS A 86 -20.04 6.23 -5.06
CA LYS A 86 -19.88 6.19 -3.59
C LYS A 86 -20.71 7.22 -2.83
N ARG A 87 -21.33 8.20 -3.50
CA ARG A 87 -22.13 9.26 -2.86
C ARG A 87 -23.62 8.92 -2.73
N GLN A 88 -24.10 7.82 -3.31
CA GLN A 88 -25.53 7.47 -3.32
C GLN A 88 -25.91 6.24 -2.48
N ILE A 89 -24.95 5.57 -1.84
CA ILE A 89 -25.26 4.43 -0.94
C ILE A 89 -25.30 4.87 0.53
N GLU A 90 -24.74 6.03 0.86
CA GLU A 90 -24.72 6.61 2.22
C GLU A 90 -25.83 7.65 2.47
N ASN A 91 -26.88 7.73 1.62
CA ASN A 91 -28.07 8.55 1.85
C ASN A 91 -29.34 7.68 1.89
#